data_AF-A0A8T5LJS6-F1
#
_entry.id   AF-A0A8T5LJS6-F1
#
_cell.length_a   1.000
_cell.length_b   1.000
_cell.length_c   1.000
_cell.angle_alpha   90.00
_cell.angle_beta   90.00
_cell.angle_gamma   90.00
#
_symmetry.space_group_name_H-M   'P 1'
#
loop_
_entity.id
_entity.type
_entity.pdbx_description
1 polymer ?
#
loop_
_entity_poly.entity_id
_entity_poly.type
_entity_poly.pdbx_seq_one_letter_code
_entity_poly.pdbx_strand_id
1 'polypeptide(L)'
;MIKLNGLELSKHHIFMNYNILNDTNIRNAILENKILFDKEIEDVQFQPNTLDVRIGTVKYFDPSEMAKKTGGVLVLGKNYEPTKIFEDNNNQHIDIMPGCNAQIYLHEQIKTEFMMGVELRSGHGKYGLISTSPIIFSDENGQFVHVTNSNPNSIRLHSRDRFAQIFFYAEDYGSGVVLNNPEDVKNAARIISPKLKTLESYVLFKVSDLVLKPKQNFGTIDMRMKYSIDEVFEKNELDKEYILKQNVHHVVKLDPYIEIPKNMGILLLRSIPYKMKSSFNFEEMFKMQFNQRLKAGWGDSGFKGNLTAHPYMWGDYVIKKGEPFALGLIYLFSSDAARSYGSDGLNSNHQNTKGNTLSA
;
A
#
# COMPACT_ATOMS: atom_id res chain seq x y z
N MET A 1 -4.56 35.23 -3.47
CA MET A 1 -3.13 35.44 -3.77
C MET A 1 -2.51 36.11 -2.54
N ILE A 2 -1.63 35.43 -1.80
CA ILE A 2 -1.00 36.01 -0.59
C ILE A 2 0.52 35.78 -0.72
N LYS A 3 1.30 36.86 -0.79
CA LYS A 3 2.77 36.85 -0.84
C LYS A 3 3.32 37.00 0.59
N LEU A 4 4.18 36.09 1.00
CA LEU A 4 5.08 36.25 2.16
C LEU A 4 6.42 35.55 1.84
N ASN A 5 7.50 36.33 1.90
CA ASN A 5 8.91 35.92 2.04
C ASN A 5 9.52 34.95 1.01
N GLY A 6 9.60 35.37 -0.26
CA GLY A 6 10.74 35.02 -1.13
C GLY A 6 10.98 33.55 -1.49
N LEU A 7 10.04 32.65 -1.22
CA LEU A 7 10.06 31.26 -1.66
C LEU A 7 8.89 31.02 -2.60
N GLU A 8 9.17 31.05 -3.90
CA GLU A 8 8.28 30.55 -4.93
C GLU A 8 8.23 29.01 -4.84
N LEU A 9 7.19 28.50 -4.20
CA LEU A 9 6.87 27.08 -4.25
C LEU A 9 5.95 26.86 -5.45
N SER A 10 6.48 26.21 -6.47
CA SER A 10 5.70 25.71 -7.59
C SER A 10 4.58 24.80 -7.08
N LYS A 11 3.41 24.87 -7.72
CA LYS A 11 2.24 24.01 -7.49
C LYS A 11 2.48 22.53 -7.86
N HIS A 12 3.71 22.03 -7.77
CA HIS A 12 4.03 20.68 -8.20
C HIS A 12 3.96 19.71 -7.02
N HIS A 13 2.90 18.88 -7.10
CA HIS A 13 2.75 17.56 -6.49
C HIS A 13 2.61 17.49 -4.96
N ILE A 14 1.41 17.82 -4.50
CA ILE A 14 0.79 17.04 -3.43
C ILE A 14 -0.41 16.33 -4.08
N PHE A 15 -0.29 15.02 -4.33
CA PHE A 15 -1.35 14.15 -4.85
C PHE A 15 -2.57 14.01 -3.90
N MET A 16 -2.78 14.89 -2.92
CA MET A 16 -3.52 14.56 -1.68
C MET A 16 -4.88 15.23 -1.49
N ASN A 17 -5.53 15.72 -2.53
CA ASN A 17 -6.94 16.17 -2.45
C ASN A 17 -7.82 15.50 -3.51
N TYR A 18 -7.49 14.28 -3.93
CA TYR A 18 -8.35 13.57 -4.87
C TYR A 18 -9.35 12.72 -4.10
N ASN A 19 -10.62 12.95 -4.39
CA ASN A 19 -11.68 12.15 -3.80
C ASN A 19 -11.64 10.74 -4.42
N ILE A 20 -11.91 9.70 -3.63
CA ILE A 20 -11.80 8.29 -4.04
C ILE A 20 -13.18 7.68 -4.22
N LEU A 21 -13.39 6.84 -5.24
CA LEU A 21 -14.64 6.10 -5.39
C LEU A 21 -14.76 4.95 -4.36
N ASN A 22 -15.96 4.75 -3.79
CA ASN A 22 -16.28 3.51 -3.08
C ASN A 22 -16.78 2.42 -4.04
N ASP A 23 -16.99 1.19 -3.55
CA ASP A 23 -17.44 0.05 -4.34
C ASP A 23 -18.72 0.31 -5.15
N THR A 24 -19.69 0.99 -4.53
CA THR A 24 -20.97 1.35 -5.15
C THR A 24 -20.75 2.32 -6.31
N ASN A 25 -19.90 3.33 -6.11
CA ASN A 25 -19.59 4.31 -7.15
C ASN A 25 -18.72 3.71 -8.26
N ILE A 26 -17.80 2.79 -7.96
CA ILE A 26 -17.05 2.04 -8.99
C ILE A 26 -18.03 1.24 -9.85
N ARG A 27 -18.98 0.52 -9.26
CA ARG A 27 -20.01 -0.24 -10.01
C ARG A 27 -20.87 0.66 -10.88
N ASN A 28 -21.34 1.78 -10.35
CA ASN A 28 -22.12 2.74 -11.11
C ASN A 28 -21.29 3.30 -12.28
N ALA A 29 -20.02 3.64 -12.06
CA ALA A 29 -19.13 4.10 -13.12
C ALA A 29 -18.93 3.07 -14.24
N ILE A 30 -18.91 1.77 -13.92
CA ILE A 30 -18.86 0.69 -14.92
C ILE A 30 -20.17 0.64 -15.71
N LEU A 31 -21.32 0.67 -15.03
CA LEU A 31 -22.64 0.67 -15.68
C LEU A 31 -22.83 1.88 -16.60
N GLU A 32 -22.28 3.03 -16.23
CA GLU A 32 -22.28 4.27 -17.00
C GLU A 32 -21.19 4.33 -18.09
N ASN A 33 -20.39 3.26 -18.28
CA ASN A 33 -19.27 3.19 -19.23
C ASN A 33 -18.14 4.22 -18.99
N LYS A 34 -18.02 4.76 -17.77
CA LYS A 34 -16.90 5.63 -17.35
C LYS A 34 -15.64 4.86 -16.97
N ILE A 35 -15.83 3.59 -16.60
CA ILE A 35 -14.76 2.62 -16.44
C ILE A 35 -15.11 1.42 -17.32
N LEU A 36 -14.20 1.08 -18.23
CA LEU A 36 -14.33 -0.05 -19.14
C LEU A 36 -13.17 -1.01 -18.92
N PHE A 37 -13.47 -2.29 -18.94
CA PHE A 37 -12.50 -3.38 -18.86
C PHE A 37 -12.58 -4.21 -20.13
N ASP A 38 -11.44 -4.69 -20.61
CA ASP A 38 -11.39 -5.64 -21.74
C ASP A 38 -11.70 -7.09 -21.32
N LYS A 39 -11.67 -7.37 -20.02
CA LYS A 39 -12.04 -8.64 -19.38
C LYS A 39 -13.20 -8.45 -18.41
N GLU A 40 -13.89 -9.55 -18.13
CA GLU A 40 -14.92 -9.59 -17.10
C GLU A 40 -14.30 -9.40 -15.70
N ILE A 41 -14.93 -8.53 -14.91
CA ILE A 41 -14.59 -8.29 -13.52
C ILE A 41 -15.46 -9.16 -12.63
N GLU A 42 -14.80 -9.97 -11.80
CA GLU A 42 -15.47 -10.83 -10.85
C GLU A 42 -15.98 -10.01 -9.65
N ASP A 43 -17.10 -10.43 -9.09
CA ASP A 43 -17.68 -9.73 -7.95
C ASP A 43 -16.71 -9.68 -6.74
N VAL A 44 -15.87 -10.70 -6.55
CA VAL A 44 -14.85 -10.75 -5.48
C VAL A 44 -13.73 -9.70 -5.64
N GLN A 45 -13.61 -9.06 -6.81
CA GLN A 45 -12.59 -8.03 -7.05
C GLN A 45 -12.96 -6.69 -6.44
N PHE A 46 -14.24 -6.34 -6.32
CA PHE A 46 -14.61 -5.05 -5.71
C PHE A 46 -14.39 -5.10 -4.19
N GLN A 47 -13.43 -4.31 -3.74
CA GLN A 47 -13.17 -4.01 -2.33
C GLN A 47 -13.94 -2.75 -1.92
N PRO A 48 -14.07 -2.43 -0.62
CA PRO A 48 -14.92 -1.34 -0.16
C PRO A 48 -14.63 0.02 -0.84
N ASN A 49 -13.36 0.30 -1.12
CA ASN A 49 -12.93 1.58 -1.69
C ASN A 49 -11.93 1.44 -2.86
N THR A 50 -11.75 0.22 -3.35
CA THR A 50 -10.78 -0.10 -4.41
C THR A 50 -11.29 -1.25 -5.28
N LEU A 51 -10.60 -1.51 -6.39
CA LEU A 51 -10.83 -2.70 -7.20
C LEU A 51 -9.55 -3.53 -7.28
N ASP A 52 -9.60 -4.79 -6.84
CA ASP A 52 -8.49 -5.72 -7.02
C ASP A 52 -8.30 -6.04 -8.51
N VAL A 53 -7.06 -6.03 -8.98
CA VAL A 53 -6.67 -6.43 -10.34
C VAL A 53 -5.82 -7.69 -10.31
N ARG A 54 -5.94 -8.49 -11.37
CA ARG A 54 -5.30 -9.80 -11.48
C ARG A 54 -3.97 -9.71 -12.23
N ILE A 55 -3.09 -10.68 -11.96
CA ILE A 55 -1.78 -10.82 -12.63
C ILE A 55 -2.01 -11.30 -14.07
N GLY A 56 -1.61 -10.51 -15.05
CA GLY A 56 -1.47 -10.91 -16.45
C GLY A 56 -0.05 -11.35 -16.76
N THR A 57 0.50 -10.91 -17.89
CA THR A 57 1.89 -11.18 -18.28
C THR A 57 2.87 -10.59 -17.26
N VAL A 58 3.95 -11.31 -16.96
CA VAL A 58 5.03 -10.84 -16.08
C VAL A 58 6.35 -10.85 -16.82
N LYS A 59 6.97 -9.67 -16.92
CA LYS A 59 8.36 -9.52 -17.36
C LYS A 59 9.25 -9.51 -16.12
N TYR A 60 10.13 -10.49 -16.02
CA TYR A 60 11.02 -10.69 -14.88
C TYR A 60 12.43 -10.20 -15.18
N PHE A 61 13.04 -9.54 -14.21
CA PHE A 61 14.33 -8.87 -14.34
C PHE A 61 15.25 -9.30 -13.20
N ASP A 62 16.29 -10.07 -13.51
CA ASP A 62 17.35 -10.40 -12.57
C ASP A 62 18.44 -9.30 -12.59
N PRO A 63 18.66 -8.57 -11.48
CA PRO A 63 19.67 -7.51 -11.43
C PRO A 63 21.08 -7.98 -11.77
N SER A 64 21.43 -9.23 -11.44
CA SER A 64 22.76 -9.78 -11.73
C SER A 64 22.96 -10.00 -13.23
N GLU A 65 21.92 -10.46 -13.93
CA GLU A 65 21.95 -10.59 -15.39
C GLU A 65 21.87 -9.23 -16.08
N MET A 66 21.06 -8.32 -15.56
CA MET A 66 20.98 -6.97 -16.10
C MET A 66 22.29 -6.23 -15.91
N ALA A 67 22.95 -6.34 -14.74
CA ALA A 67 24.25 -5.71 -14.51
C ALA A 67 25.31 -6.19 -15.51
N LYS A 68 25.31 -7.49 -15.87
CA LYS A 68 26.16 -8.03 -16.94
C LYS A 68 25.88 -7.39 -18.30
N LYS A 69 24.60 -7.07 -18.59
CA LYS A 69 24.17 -6.47 -19.88
C LYS A 69 24.33 -4.94 -19.93
N THR A 70 24.22 -4.25 -18.80
CA THR A 70 24.09 -2.77 -18.74
C THR A 70 25.23 -2.06 -18.01
N GLY A 71 26.20 -2.80 -17.47
CA GLY A 71 27.27 -2.24 -16.64
C GLY A 71 26.81 -1.78 -15.26
N GLY A 72 25.64 -2.24 -14.79
CA GLY A 72 25.18 -2.04 -13.41
C GLY A 72 24.27 -0.83 -13.15
N VAL A 73 23.80 -0.11 -14.18
CA VAL A 73 22.89 1.04 -14.00
C VAL A 73 21.49 0.74 -14.54
N LEU A 74 20.51 0.69 -13.62
CA LEU A 74 19.09 0.67 -13.91
C LEU A 74 18.54 2.10 -13.95
N VAL A 75 17.98 2.50 -15.09
CA VAL A 75 17.32 3.79 -15.32
C VAL A 75 15.83 3.50 -15.47
N LEU A 76 15.03 3.98 -14.51
CA LEU A 76 13.57 3.88 -14.58
C LEU A 76 13.06 4.47 -15.90
N GLY A 77 12.19 3.75 -16.61
CA GLY A 77 11.61 4.17 -17.89
C GLY A 77 12.42 3.82 -19.14
N LYS A 78 13.59 3.18 -19.01
CA LYS A 78 14.30 2.59 -20.15
C LYS A 78 13.80 1.17 -20.40
N ASN A 79 13.55 0.81 -21.66
CA ASN A 79 13.20 -0.56 -22.03
C ASN A 79 14.44 -1.45 -21.85
N TYR A 80 14.38 -2.32 -20.84
CA TYR A 80 15.35 -3.38 -20.64
C TYR A 80 14.75 -4.68 -21.16
N GLU A 81 15.58 -5.49 -21.82
CA GLU A 81 15.18 -6.84 -22.20
C GLU A 81 14.98 -7.68 -20.93
N PRO A 82 13.79 -8.27 -20.72
CA PRO A 82 13.55 -9.10 -19.55
C PRO A 82 14.41 -10.36 -19.57
N THR A 83 14.79 -10.83 -18.38
CA THR A 83 15.45 -12.15 -18.20
C THR A 83 14.49 -13.27 -18.60
N LYS A 84 13.21 -13.12 -18.23
CA LYS A 84 12.17 -14.12 -18.51
C LYS A 84 10.82 -13.43 -18.69
N ILE A 85 10.01 -13.97 -19.58
CA ILE A 85 8.60 -13.56 -19.76
C ILE A 85 7.72 -14.73 -19.34
N PHE A 86 6.74 -14.45 -18.49
CA PHE A 86 5.68 -15.37 -18.12
C PHE A 86 4.39 -14.82 -18.74
N GLU A 87 3.86 -15.52 -19.73
CA GLU A 87 2.66 -15.09 -20.45
C GLU A 87 1.40 -15.17 -19.56
N ASP A 88 0.34 -14.46 -19.92
CA ASP A 88 -0.98 -14.54 -19.25
C ASP A 88 -1.68 -15.88 -19.53
N ASN A 89 -1.17 -16.92 -18.88
CA ASN A 89 -1.70 -18.27 -18.93
C ASN A 89 -2.23 -18.67 -17.55
N ASN A 90 -3.40 -19.30 -17.53
CA ASN A 90 -3.99 -19.75 -16.27
C ASN A 90 -3.07 -20.74 -15.53
N ASN A 91 -2.98 -20.62 -14.21
CA ASN A 91 -2.19 -21.49 -13.31
C ASN A 91 -0.66 -21.50 -13.53
N GLN A 92 -0.09 -20.50 -14.19
CA GLN A 92 1.37 -20.38 -14.25
C GLN A 92 1.95 -19.86 -12.93
N HIS A 93 2.95 -20.57 -12.39
CA HIS A 93 3.70 -20.14 -11.20
C HIS A 93 4.83 -19.18 -11.58
N ILE A 94 4.99 -18.12 -10.80
CA ILE A 94 5.95 -17.04 -11.05
C ILE A 94 6.73 -16.79 -9.76
N ASP A 95 7.95 -17.30 -9.70
CA ASP A 95 8.83 -17.10 -8.54
C ASP A 95 9.64 -15.82 -8.74
N ILE A 96 9.36 -14.81 -7.92
CA ILE A 96 10.17 -13.59 -7.86
C ILE A 96 11.26 -13.82 -6.80
N MET A 97 12.49 -14.03 -7.24
CA MET A 97 13.64 -14.28 -6.36
C MET A 97 13.99 -13.02 -5.52
N PRO A 98 14.67 -13.19 -4.36
CA PRO A 98 15.16 -12.07 -3.55
C PRO A 98 15.94 -11.03 -4.36
N GLY A 99 15.63 -9.75 -4.15
CA GLY A 99 16.28 -8.62 -4.83
C GLY A 99 15.88 -8.44 -6.30
N CYS A 100 15.11 -9.35 -6.89
CA CYS A 100 14.71 -9.26 -8.29
C CYS A 100 13.50 -8.33 -8.49
N ASN A 101 13.38 -7.84 -9.73
CA ASN A 101 12.31 -6.92 -10.13
C ASN A 101 11.38 -7.59 -11.14
N ALA A 102 10.13 -7.13 -11.19
CA ALA A 102 9.17 -7.55 -12.20
C ALA A 102 8.32 -6.38 -12.66
N GLN A 103 7.93 -6.39 -13.94
CA GLN A 103 6.78 -5.66 -14.44
C GLN A 103 5.63 -6.65 -14.51
N ILE A 104 4.60 -6.43 -13.70
CA ILE A 104 3.39 -7.23 -13.68
C ILE A 104 2.32 -6.47 -14.46
N TYR A 105 2.01 -6.94 -15.67
CA TYR A 105 0.92 -6.41 -16.46
C TYR A 105 -0.42 -6.82 -15.85
N LEU A 106 -1.40 -5.92 -15.94
CA LEU A 106 -2.75 -6.20 -15.47
C LEU A 106 -3.41 -7.20 -16.41
N HIS A 107 -4.07 -8.22 -15.86
CA HIS A 107 -4.91 -9.10 -16.66
C HIS A 107 -6.08 -8.32 -17.28
N GLU A 108 -6.63 -7.36 -16.52
CA GLU A 108 -7.67 -6.45 -16.99
C GLU A 108 -7.06 -5.12 -17.42
N GLN A 109 -7.16 -4.80 -18.70
CA GLN A 109 -6.85 -3.48 -19.24
C GLN A 109 -8.00 -2.54 -18.95
N ILE A 110 -7.68 -1.38 -18.39
CA ILE A 110 -8.64 -0.42 -17.87
C ILE A 110 -8.64 0.83 -18.72
N LYS A 111 -9.79 1.16 -19.32
CA LYS A 111 -10.02 2.45 -19.96
C LYS A 111 -10.96 3.26 -19.09
N THR A 112 -10.50 4.43 -18.62
CA THR A 112 -11.28 5.29 -17.73
C THR A 112 -10.92 6.76 -17.94
N GLU A 113 -11.86 7.65 -17.61
CA GLU A 113 -11.61 9.10 -17.51
C GLU A 113 -11.02 9.52 -16.15
N PHE A 114 -11.07 8.62 -15.17
CA PHE A 114 -10.57 8.89 -13.82
C PHE A 114 -9.05 8.69 -13.75
N MET A 115 -8.41 9.45 -12.85
CA MET A 115 -7.04 9.15 -12.48
C MET A 115 -7.00 7.85 -11.68
N MET A 116 -5.98 7.02 -11.92
CA MET A 116 -5.79 5.76 -11.23
C MET A 116 -4.55 5.77 -10.33
N GLY A 117 -4.73 5.36 -9.08
CA GLY A 117 -3.65 4.99 -8.17
C GLY A 117 -3.60 3.48 -7.97
N VAL A 118 -2.43 2.97 -7.59
CA VAL A 118 -2.26 1.54 -7.31
C VAL A 118 -1.47 1.29 -6.05
N GLU A 119 -1.98 0.34 -5.25
CA GLU A 119 -1.24 -0.26 -4.14
C GLU A 119 -1.25 -1.78 -4.28
N LEU A 120 -0.22 -2.43 -3.77
CA LEU A 120 -0.27 -3.88 -3.61
C LEU A 120 -1.24 -4.22 -2.49
N ARG A 121 -1.87 -5.39 -2.57
CA ARG A 121 -2.67 -5.88 -1.44
C ARG A 121 -1.76 -6.04 -0.22
N SER A 122 -2.28 -5.70 0.96
CA SER A 122 -1.47 -5.67 2.20
C SER A 122 -0.73 -6.97 2.50
N GLY A 123 -1.30 -8.13 2.14
CA GLY A 123 -0.63 -9.43 2.23
C GLY A 123 0.68 -9.51 1.43
N HIS A 124 0.69 -9.00 0.19
CA HIS A 124 1.90 -8.97 -0.65
C HIS A 124 2.97 -8.04 -0.06
N GLY A 125 2.56 -6.85 0.40
CA GLY A 125 3.45 -5.90 1.08
C GLY A 125 4.08 -6.48 2.34
N LYS A 126 3.29 -7.19 3.17
CA LYS A 126 3.79 -7.84 4.41
C LYS A 126 4.88 -8.86 4.12
N TYR A 127 4.77 -9.59 3.01
CA TYR A 127 5.77 -10.56 2.60
C TYR A 127 6.94 -9.96 1.81
N GLY A 128 7.05 -8.63 1.68
CA GLY A 128 8.21 -8.00 1.05
C GLY A 128 8.12 -7.87 -0.46
N LEU A 129 6.94 -8.08 -1.06
CA LEU A 129 6.71 -7.62 -2.42
C LEU A 129 6.37 -6.13 -2.37
N ILE A 130 7.18 -5.31 -3.03
CA ILE A 130 7.12 -3.86 -2.93
C ILE A 130 6.79 -3.26 -4.29
N SER A 131 5.77 -2.40 -4.37
CA SER A 131 5.59 -1.52 -5.52
C SER A 131 6.61 -0.38 -5.48
N THR A 132 7.23 -0.09 -6.63
CA THR A 132 8.17 1.02 -6.77
C THR A 132 7.46 2.36 -6.92
N SER A 133 6.17 2.36 -7.30
CA SER A 133 5.41 3.57 -7.65
C SER A 133 3.92 3.47 -7.26
N PRO A 134 3.24 4.57 -6.89
CA PRO A 134 1.79 4.57 -6.65
C PRO A 134 0.96 4.69 -7.94
N ILE A 135 1.59 4.71 -9.12
CA ILE A 135 0.90 4.85 -10.41
C ILE A 135 0.97 3.55 -11.21
N ILE A 136 -0.04 3.36 -12.06
CA ILE A 136 -0.05 2.34 -13.09
C ILE A 136 0.72 2.90 -14.30
N PHE A 137 1.68 2.14 -14.82
CA PHE A 137 2.39 2.48 -16.05
C PHE A 137 1.64 1.91 -17.25
N SER A 138 1.90 2.42 -18.45
CA SER A 138 1.33 1.89 -19.68
C SER A 138 2.35 1.93 -20.80
N ASP A 139 2.39 0.88 -21.60
CA ASP A 139 3.14 0.79 -22.85
C ASP A 139 2.32 0.07 -23.94
N GLU A 140 2.95 -0.28 -25.05
CA GLU A 140 2.32 -1.00 -26.18
C GLU A 140 1.75 -2.38 -25.84
N ASN A 141 2.20 -3.00 -24.74
CA ASN A 141 1.73 -4.29 -24.23
C ASN A 141 0.62 -4.13 -23.18
N GLY A 142 0.29 -2.89 -22.78
CA GLY A 142 -0.78 -2.58 -21.84
C GLY A 142 -0.31 -1.94 -20.54
N GLN A 143 -1.17 -2.01 -19.52
CA GLN A 143 -0.99 -1.43 -18.21
C GLN A 143 -0.23 -2.36 -17.26
N PHE A 144 0.69 -1.83 -16.45
CA PHE A 144 1.51 -2.64 -15.54
C PHE A 144 1.95 -1.92 -14.27
N VAL A 145 2.36 -2.72 -13.28
CA VAL A 145 2.93 -2.29 -12.00
C VAL A 145 4.36 -2.83 -11.88
N HIS A 146 5.29 -1.96 -11.52
CA HIS A 146 6.65 -2.35 -11.17
C HIS A 146 6.74 -2.82 -9.73
N VAL A 147 7.25 -4.03 -9.52
CA VAL A 147 7.46 -4.61 -8.19
C VAL A 147 8.89 -5.10 -7.99
N THR A 148 9.32 -5.13 -6.73
CA THR A 148 10.60 -5.68 -6.29
C THR A 148 10.35 -6.62 -5.12
N ASN A 149 11.05 -7.75 -5.08
CA ASN A 149 11.06 -8.62 -3.90
C ASN A 149 12.18 -8.18 -2.92
N SER A 150 11.81 -7.58 -1.78
CA SER A 150 12.71 -7.24 -0.67
C SER A 150 12.80 -8.34 0.40
N ASN A 151 12.05 -9.42 0.27
CA ASN A 151 12.14 -10.57 1.15
C ASN A 151 13.46 -11.33 0.91
N PRO A 152 14.11 -11.86 1.95
CA PRO A 152 15.24 -12.79 1.78
C PRO A 152 14.86 -14.12 1.12
N ASN A 153 13.57 -14.42 0.95
CA ASN A 153 13.03 -15.64 0.34
C ASN A 153 12.33 -15.32 -0.99
N SER A 154 12.21 -16.33 -1.85
CA SER A 154 11.43 -16.20 -3.09
C SER A 154 9.95 -16.04 -2.77
N ILE A 155 9.25 -15.20 -3.54
CA ILE A 155 7.79 -15.04 -3.44
C ILE A 155 7.19 -15.64 -4.71
N ARG A 156 6.33 -16.65 -4.53
CA ARG A 156 5.59 -17.28 -5.62
C ARG A 156 4.24 -16.61 -5.80
N LEU A 157 4.06 -16.07 -6.98
CA LEU A 157 2.77 -15.58 -7.49
C LEU A 157 2.18 -16.61 -8.44
N HIS A 158 0.88 -16.48 -8.71
CA HIS A 158 0.18 -17.28 -9.70
C HIS A 158 -0.53 -16.35 -10.67
N SER A 159 -0.42 -16.66 -11.96
CA SER A 159 -1.14 -15.92 -12.99
C SER A 159 -2.63 -15.89 -12.67
N ARG A 160 -3.24 -14.73 -12.91
CA ARG A 160 -4.62 -14.37 -12.62
C ARG A 160 -5.01 -14.30 -11.15
N ASP A 161 -4.07 -14.42 -10.21
CA ASP A 161 -4.37 -14.07 -8.83
C ASP A 161 -4.47 -12.55 -8.65
N ARG A 162 -5.35 -12.12 -7.72
CA ARG A 162 -5.51 -10.72 -7.31
C ARG A 162 -4.27 -10.26 -6.54
N PHE A 163 -3.49 -9.31 -7.06
CA PHE A 163 -2.20 -8.91 -6.46
C PHE A 163 -2.14 -7.45 -6.01
N ALA A 164 -2.82 -6.57 -6.74
CA ALA A 164 -2.86 -5.14 -6.49
C ALA A 164 -4.31 -4.65 -6.47
N GLN A 165 -4.50 -3.45 -5.95
CA GLN A 165 -5.79 -2.77 -5.84
C GLN A 165 -5.69 -1.38 -6.44
N ILE A 166 -6.69 -1.01 -7.23
CA ILE A 166 -6.76 0.25 -7.95
C ILE A 166 -7.68 1.22 -7.20
N PHE A 167 -7.21 2.44 -7.03
CA PHE A 167 -7.97 3.58 -6.55
C PHE A 167 -8.39 4.41 -7.74
N PHE A 168 -9.69 4.68 -7.86
CA PHE A 168 -10.22 5.61 -8.86
C PHE A 168 -10.45 6.97 -8.20
N TYR A 169 -9.81 7.99 -8.74
CA TYR A 169 -9.87 9.36 -8.24
C TYR A 169 -10.80 10.20 -9.10
N ALA A 170 -11.84 10.77 -8.49
CA ALA A 170 -12.87 11.53 -9.20
C ALA A 170 -13.35 12.74 -8.37
N GLU A 171 -13.21 13.94 -8.91
CA GLU A 171 -13.60 15.18 -8.20
C GLU A 171 -15.13 15.27 -8.01
N ASP A 172 -15.92 14.99 -9.06
CA ASP A 172 -17.37 15.25 -9.09
C ASP A 172 -18.24 13.98 -9.17
N TYR A 173 -17.73 12.81 -8.76
CA TYR A 173 -18.44 11.53 -8.94
C TYR A 173 -18.57 10.73 -7.64
N GLY A 174 -19.49 11.15 -6.75
CA GLY A 174 -19.91 10.37 -5.58
C GLY A 174 -18.75 9.82 -4.77
N SER A 175 -17.82 10.67 -4.36
CA SER A 175 -16.50 10.23 -3.94
C SER A 175 -16.24 10.53 -2.46
N GLY A 176 -15.39 9.71 -1.84
CA GLY A 176 -14.90 9.93 -0.49
C GLY A 176 -13.93 11.10 -0.46
N VAL A 177 -14.20 12.06 0.41
CA VAL A 177 -13.40 13.29 0.53
C VAL A 177 -12.36 13.13 1.62
N VAL A 178 -11.16 13.69 1.40
CA VAL A 178 -10.14 13.78 2.46
C VAL A 178 -10.58 14.80 3.50
N LEU A 179 -10.61 14.40 4.76
CA LEU A 179 -10.79 15.35 5.87
C LEU A 179 -9.53 16.20 6.03
N ASN A 180 -9.63 17.49 5.73
CA ASN A 180 -8.51 18.44 5.79
C ASN A 180 -8.63 19.48 6.91
N ASN A 181 -9.80 19.57 7.56
CA ASN A 181 -10.00 20.40 8.74
C ASN A 181 -9.52 19.66 10.00
N PRO A 182 -8.61 20.23 10.80
CA PRO A 182 -8.06 19.56 11.99
C PRO A 182 -9.09 19.11 13.02
N GLU A 183 -10.16 19.87 13.26
CA GLU A 183 -11.20 19.49 14.23
C GLU A 183 -12.08 18.35 13.68
N ASP A 184 -12.38 18.34 12.39
CA ASP A 184 -13.10 17.21 11.76
C ASP A 184 -12.27 15.92 11.82
N VAL A 185 -10.97 16.00 11.53
CA VAL A 185 -10.05 14.86 11.64
C VAL A 185 -9.99 14.34 13.07
N LYS A 186 -9.94 15.24 14.06
CA LYS A 186 -9.95 14.87 15.49
C LYS A 186 -11.25 14.23 15.94
N ASN A 187 -12.40 14.70 15.44
CA ASN A 187 -13.70 14.08 15.72
C ASN A 187 -13.80 12.69 15.07
N ALA A 188 -13.40 12.56 13.81
CA ALA A 188 -13.35 11.27 13.12
C ALA A 188 -12.37 10.29 13.79
N ALA A 189 -11.19 10.75 14.20
CA ALA A 189 -10.21 9.94 14.91
C ALA A 189 -10.77 9.36 16.20
N ARG A 190 -11.54 10.14 16.99
CA ARG A 190 -12.20 9.65 18.21
C ARG A 190 -13.24 8.56 17.95
N ILE A 191 -13.97 8.65 16.84
CA ILE A 191 -14.93 7.62 16.40
C ILE A 191 -14.17 6.33 16.06
N ILE A 192 -13.07 6.44 15.32
CA ILE A 192 -12.24 5.31 14.90
C ILE A 192 -11.55 4.63 16.09
N SER A 193 -11.01 5.42 17.02
CA SER A 193 -10.43 4.93 18.27
C SER A 193 -10.21 6.10 19.25
N PRO A 194 -10.65 6.00 20.51
CA PRO A 194 -10.45 7.05 21.51
C PRO A 194 -8.97 7.30 21.84
N LYS A 195 -8.08 6.37 21.47
CA LYS A 195 -6.63 6.50 21.66
C LYS A 195 -5.90 7.08 20.45
N LEU A 196 -6.56 7.20 19.30
CA LEU A 196 -5.93 7.68 18.06
C LEU A 196 -5.69 9.18 18.18
N LYS A 197 -4.42 9.57 18.11
CA LYS A 197 -4.01 10.97 18.18
C LYS A 197 -4.04 11.58 16.78
N THR A 198 -4.16 12.90 16.72
CA THR A 198 -4.08 13.65 15.48
C THR A 198 -2.94 14.67 15.53
N LEU A 199 -2.47 15.05 14.35
CA LEU A 199 -1.50 16.10 14.13
C LEU A 199 -2.00 16.93 12.95
N GLU A 200 -2.48 18.14 13.21
CA GLU A 200 -3.19 18.95 12.22
C GLU A 200 -4.33 18.14 11.56
N SER A 201 -4.30 18.02 10.23
CA SER A 201 -5.25 17.27 9.42
C SER A 201 -4.90 15.78 9.26
N TYR A 202 -4.04 15.22 10.11
CA TYR A 202 -3.55 13.84 9.98
C TYR A 202 -3.83 13.05 11.24
N VAL A 203 -4.07 11.74 11.10
CA VAL A 203 -3.98 10.81 12.23
C VAL A 203 -2.55 10.36 12.42
N LEU A 204 -2.13 10.25 13.67
CA LEU A 204 -0.77 9.85 14.05
C LEU A 204 -0.79 8.45 14.64
N PHE A 205 -0.02 7.56 14.02
CA PHE A 205 0.22 6.21 14.50
C PHE A 205 1.61 6.12 15.14
N LYS A 206 1.67 5.31 16.19
CA LYS A 206 2.90 5.03 16.93
C LYS A 206 3.38 3.62 16.67
N VAL A 207 4.67 3.38 16.92
CA VAL A 207 5.20 2.01 17.00
C VAL A 207 4.48 1.27 18.12
N SER A 208 3.90 0.10 17.81
CA SER A 208 3.26 -0.76 18.79
C SER A 208 4.32 -1.62 19.52
N ASP A 209 3.92 -2.78 20.00
CA ASP A 209 4.75 -3.73 20.74
C ASP A 209 5.46 -4.77 19.87
N LEU A 210 5.25 -4.77 18.55
CA LEU A 210 5.69 -5.86 17.68
C LEU A 210 6.32 -5.37 16.37
N VAL A 211 7.50 -5.90 16.08
CA VAL A 211 8.14 -5.85 14.77
C VAL A 211 8.31 -7.27 14.25
N LEU A 212 7.98 -7.50 12.99
CA LEU A 212 8.29 -8.74 12.30
C LEU A 212 9.41 -8.52 11.30
N LYS A 213 10.27 -9.53 11.21
CA LYS A 213 11.30 -9.65 10.19
C LYS A 213 11.15 -11.01 9.51
N PRO A 214 11.11 -11.12 8.17
CA PRO A 214 11.06 -12.41 7.51
C PRO A 214 12.22 -13.30 7.94
N LYS A 215 11.95 -14.58 8.24
CA LYS A 215 13.00 -15.57 8.50
C LYS A 215 13.87 -15.74 7.27
N GLN A 216 15.15 -15.99 7.47
CA GLN A 216 16.03 -16.41 6.38
C GLN A 216 15.82 -17.90 6.08
N ASN A 217 16.06 -18.30 4.83
CA ASN A 217 16.03 -19.71 4.39
C ASN A 217 14.70 -20.43 4.62
N PHE A 218 13.57 -19.72 4.59
CA PHE A 218 12.24 -20.33 4.64
C PHE A 218 11.92 -21.11 3.35
N GLY A 219 12.54 -20.73 2.24
CA GLY A 219 12.32 -21.33 0.92
C GLY A 219 11.51 -20.41 0.03
N THR A 220 10.35 -20.86 -0.45
CA THR A 220 9.44 -20.06 -1.28
C THR A 220 8.15 -19.79 -0.53
N ILE A 221 7.79 -18.50 -0.43
CA ILE A 221 6.52 -18.05 0.14
C ILE A 221 5.49 -18.05 -0.99
N ASP A 222 4.54 -18.99 -0.94
CA ASP A 222 3.47 -19.07 -1.92
C ASP A 222 2.27 -18.22 -1.49
N MET A 223 1.90 -17.23 -2.30
CA MET A 223 0.84 -16.27 -1.96
C MET A 223 -0.57 -16.87 -1.88
N ARG A 224 -0.78 -18.12 -2.33
CA ARG A 224 -2.04 -18.87 -2.11
C ARG A 224 -2.07 -19.61 -0.78
N MET A 225 -0.91 -19.85 -0.17
CA MET A 225 -0.80 -20.58 1.09
C MET A 225 -1.04 -19.66 2.29
N LYS A 226 -1.65 -20.24 3.33
CA LYS A 226 -1.82 -19.59 4.62
C LYS A 226 -0.66 -20.00 5.53
N TYR A 227 0.11 -19.03 6.00
CA TYR A 227 1.24 -19.24 6.91
C TYR A 227 0.99 -18.55 8.24
N SER A 228 1.17 -19.26 9.34
CA SER A 228 1.24 -18.62 10.65
C SER A 228 2.45 -17.69 10.72
N ILE A 229 2.35 -16.63 11.53
CA ILE A 229 3.46 -15.68 11.70
C ILE A 229 4.75 -16.39 12.07
N ASP A 230 4.66 -17.36 12.97
CA ASP A 230 5.83 -18.06 13.51
C ASP A 230 6.49 -18.96 12.48
N GLU A 231 5.82 -19.34 11.39
CA GLU A 231 6.43 -20.09 10.29
C GLU A 231 7.36 -19.20 9.47
N VAL A 232 6.92 -17.98 9.14
CA VAL A 232 7.54 -17.11 8.12
C VAL A 232 8.30 -15.91 8.69
N PHE A 233 8.02 -15.49 9.92
CA PHE A 233 8.59 -14.30 10.54
C PHE A 233 9.28 -14.61 11.88
N GLU A 234 10.35 -13.86 12.14
CA GLU A 234 10.93 -13.63 13.45
C GLU A 234 10.12 -12.52 14.14
N LYS A 235 9.51 -12.84 15.28
CA LYS A 235 8.81 -11.86 16.13
C LYS A 235 9.81 -11.17 17.04
N ASN A 236 9.77 -9.84 17.06
CA ASN A 236 10.57 -9.02 17.95
C ASN A 236 9.62 -8.16 18.78
N GLU A 237 9.45 -8.54 20.04
CA GLU A 237 8.65 -7.76 21.00
C GLU A 237 9.47 -6.55 21.48
N LEU A 238 8.86 -5.37 21.44
CA LEU A 238 9.50 -4.10 21.74
C LEU A 238 9.36 -3.74 23.22
N ASP A 239 10.16 -4.40 24.04
CA ASP A 239 10.41 -3.99 25.43
C ASP A 239 11.56 -2.97 25.54
N LYS A 240 12.39 -2.88 24.49
CA LYS A 240 13.56 -2.01 24.36
C LYS A 240 13.63 -1.43 22.94
N GLU A 241 14.72 -0.73 22.65
CA GLU A 241 15.03 -0.23 21.30
C GLU A 241 15.22 -1.39 20.31
N TYR A 242 14.77 -1.20 19.07
CA TYR A 242 15.00 -2.15 17.96
C TYR A 242 15.61 -1.43 16.76
N ILE A 243 16.58 -2.06 16.10
CA ILE A 243 17.22 -1.50 14.93
C ILE A 243 16.55 -2.07 13.68
N LEU A 244 15.73 -1.25 13.03
CA LEU A 244 15.34 -1.51 11.66
C LEU A 244 16.60 -1.41 10.79
N LYS A 245 17.02 -2.52 10.19
CA LYS A 245 18.19 -2.53 9.30
C LYS A 245 17.85 -2.11 7.89
N GLN A 246 18.73 -1.35 7.24
CA GLN A 246 18.64 -1.03 5.82
C GLN A 246 18.62 -2.32 4.98
N ASN A 247 17.87 -2.32 3.87
CA ASN A 247 17.74 -3.45 2.94
C ASN A 247 17.18 -4.73 3.55
N VAL A 248 16.62 -4.67 4.76
CA VAL A 248 15.87 -5.76 5.37
C VAL A 248 14.40 -5.35 5.37
N HIS A 249 13.53 -6.24 4.91
CA HIS A 249 12.10 -6.02 5.00
C HIS A 249 11.63 -6.14 6.46
N HIS A 250 10.88 -5.15 6.93
CA HIS A 250 10.29 -5.12 8.27
C HIS A 250 8.79 -4.87 8.18
N VAL A 251 8.03 -5.48 9.08
CA VAL A 251 6.61 -5.16 9.29
C VAL A 251 6.45 -4.63 10.71
N VAL A 252 6.13 -3.35 10.83
CA VAL A 252 5.93 -2.68 12.12
C VAL A 252 4.44 -2.61 12.41
N LYS A 253 4.00 -3.20 13.53
CA LYS A 253 2.62 -3.06 14.00
C LYS A 253 2.41 -1.65 14.55
N LEU A 254 1.29 -1.03 14.22
CA LEU A 254 0.96 0.33 14.62
C LEU A 254 -0.05 0.36 15.78
N ASP A 255 0.14 1.29 16.70
CA ASP A 255 -0.79 1.62 17.78
C ASP A 255 -1.54 2.93 17.45
N PRO A 256 -2.87 3.02 17.72
CA PRO A 256 -3.71 2.06 18.45
C PRO A 256 -4.39 1.00 17.57
N TYR A 257 -5.10 0.07 18.22
CA TYR A 257 -6.17 -0.69 17.60
C TYR A 257 -7.28 0.29 17.16
N ILE A 258 -7.80 0.08 15.94
CA ILE A 258 -8.80 0.94 15.31
C ILE A 258 -10.02 0.14 14.85
N GLU A 259 -11.18 0.79 14.83
CA GLU A 259 -12.39 0.30 14.17
C GLU A 259 -12.86 1.37 13.18
N ILE A 260 -12.59 1.16 11.90
CA ILE A 260 -12.93 2.11 10.84
C ILE A 260 -14.43 1.95 10.51
N PRO A 261 -15.25 3.02 10.59
CA PRO A 261 -16.64 3.00 10.14
C PRO A 261 -16.80 2.55 8.68
N LYS A 262 -18.00 2.11 8.29
CA LYS A 262 -18.29 1.63 6.93
C LYS A 262 -18.27 2.71 5.86
N ASN A 263 -18.27 3.97 6.26
CA ASN A 263 -18.19 5.14 5.39
C ASN A 263 -16.87 5.91 5.59
N MET A 264 -15.82 5.27 6.11
CA MET A 264 -14.52 5.91 6.29
C MET A 264 -13.39 5.01 5.80
N GLY A 265 -12.28 5.62 5.38
CA GLY A 265 -11.03 4.91 5.07
C GLY A 265 -9.83 5.64 5.63
N ILE A 266 -8.71 4.95 5.79
CA ILE A 266 -7.44 5.56 6.21
C ILE A 266 -6.34 5.24 5.21
N LEU A 267 -5.77 6.26 4.59
CA LEU A 267 -4.57 6.13 3.76
C LEU A 267 -3.33 6.45 4.60
N LEU A 268 -2.44 5.49 4.83
CA LEU A 268 -1.13 5.79 5.41
C LEU A 268 -0.27 6.54 4.38
N LEU A 269 0.44 7.58 4.83
CA LEU A 269 1.25 8.39 3.93
C LEU A 269 2.59 7.72 3.61
N ARG A 270 2.93 7.64 2.32
CA ARG A 270 4.25 7.14 1.85
C ARG A 270 5.40 8.04 2.26
N SER A 271 5.13 9.34 2.32
CA SER A 271 6.07 10.40 2.64
C SER A 271 5.36 11.46 3.47
N ILE A 272 6.10 12.12 4.36
CA ILE A 272 5.54 13.18 5.20
C ILE A 272 5.42 14.48 4.40
N PRO A 273 4.30 15.20 4.51
CA PRO A 273 4.11 16.44 3.78
C PRO A 273 5.12 17.51 4.23
N TYR A 274 5.79 18.15 3.26
CA TYR A 274 6.85 19.15 3.48
C TYR A 274 6.37 20.49 4.10
N LYS A 275 5.06 20.69 4.23
CA LYS A 275 4.45 21.97 4.61
C LYS A 275 3.62 21.85 5.89
N MET A 276 4.15 21.14 6.88
CA MET A 276 3.57 21.14 8.23
C MET A 276 3.99 22.42 8.94
N LYS A 277 3.07 23.37 9.08
CA LYS A 277 3.20 24.45 10.06
C LYS A 277 2.71 23.90 11.40
N SER A 278 3.60 23.42 12.27
CA SER A 278 3.58 23.61 13.75
C SER A 278 4.28 22.49 14.55
N SER A 279 4.76 22.90 15.74
CA SER A 279 4.92 22.20 17.03
C SER A 279 5.82 20.96 17.20
N PHE A 280 6.24 20.25 16.16
CA PHE A 280 7.27 19.21 16.32
C PHE A 280 8.67 19.82 16.34
N ASN A 281 9.60 19.23 17.10
CA ASN A 281 10.98 19.66 17.00
C ASN A 281 11.54 19.19 15.64
N PHE A 282 12.46 19.97 15.07
CA PHE A 282 13.03 19.70 13.76
C PHE A 282 13.63 18.28 13.65
N GLU A 283 14.15 17.73 14.75
CA GLU A 283 14.78 16.41 14.81
C GLU A 283 13.77 15.27 14.60
N GLU A 284 12.58 15.36 15.20
CA GLU A 284 11.51 14.38 15.03
C GLU A 284 10.97 14.38 13.60
N MET A 285 10.77 15.56 12.99
CA MET A 285 10.39 15.67 11.58
C MET A 285 11.49 15.12 10.66
N PHE A 286 12.74 15.45 10.93
CA PHE A 286 13.89 14.99 10.15
C PHE A 286 14.02 13.46 10.17
N LYS A 287 13.85 12.83 11.34
CA LYS A 287 13.85 11.37 11.52
C LYS A 287 12.76 10.69 10.69
N MET A 288 11.54 11.22 10.69
CA MET A 288 10.46 10.61 9.93
C MET A 288 10.56 10.91 8.41
N GLN A 289 11.11 12.05 8.01
CA GLN A 289 11.17 12.46 6.59
C GLN A 289 12.30 11.79 5.79
N PHE A 290 13.51 11.74 6.34
CA PHE A 290 14.69 11.26 5.61
C PHE A 290 14.91 9.76 5.70
N ASN A 291 14.40 9.11 6.75
CA ASN A 291 14.70 7.70 7.03
C ASN A 291 13.50 6.77 6.88
N GLN A 292 12.28 7.29 6.72
CA GLN A 292 11.06 6.49 6.76
C GLN A 292 10.13 6.81 5.57
N ARG A 293 10.40 6.19 4.41
CA ARG A 293 9.34 6.06 3.41
C ARG A 293 8.51 4.86 3.77
N LEU A 294 7.22 5.05 4.00
CA LEU A 294 6.32 3.92 4.15
C LEU A 294 5.99 3.41 2.75
N LYS A 295 6.03 2.10 2.56
CA LYS A 295 5.25 1.48 1.49
C LYS A 295 3.82 1.51 2.01
N ALA A 296 3.13 2.60 1.68
CA ALA A 296 1.82 2.93 2.23
C ALA A 296 0.85 1.77 2.12
N GLY A 297 -0.09 1.78 3.06
CA GLY A 297 -1.20 0.86 3.10
C GLY A 297 -2.50 1.61 3.28
N TRP A 298 -3.58 0.95 2.86
CA TRP A 298 -4.94 1.40 2.98
C TRP A 298 -5.68 0.61 4.06
N GLY A 299 -6.32 1.33 4.97
CA GLY A 299 -7.28 0.80 5.93
C GLY A 299 -8.69 0.96 5.36
N ASP A 300 -9.28 -0.15 4.94
CA ASP A 300 -10.60 -0.20 4.32
C ASP A 300 -11.75 0.18 5.28
N SER A 301 -12.86 0.62 4.68
CA SER A 301 -14.14 0.79 5.38
C SER A 301 -14.57 -0.50 6.10
N GLY A 302 -14.85 -0.39 7.40
CA GLY A 302 -15.20 -1.53 8.26
C GLY A 302 -14.02 -2.31 8.84
N PHE A 303 -12.77 -1.93 8.55
CA PHE A 303 -11.59 -2.60 9.10
C PHE A 303 -11.55 -2.52 10.63
N LYS A 304 -11.16 -3.62 11.28
CA LYS A 304 -10.92 -3.69 12.73
C LYS A 304 -9.58 -4.35 13.01
N GLY A 305 -8.70 -3.67 13.74
CA GLY A 305 -7.37 -4.21 14.01
C GLY A 305 -6.30 -3.15 14.21
N ASN A 306 -5.06 -3.59 14.34
CA ASN A 306 -3.89 -2.72 14.25
C ASN A 306 -3.41 -2.63 12.79
N LEU A 307 -3.25 -1.42 12.26
CA LEU A 307 -2.58 -1.25 10.97
C LEU A 307 -1.11 -1.70 11.07
N THR A 308 -0.51 -2.01 9.93
CA THR A 308 0.92 -2.32 9.84
C THR A 308 1.58 -1.38 8.85
N ALA A 309 2.76 -0.87 9.18
CA ALA A 309 3.61 -0.10 8.28
C ALA A 309 4.80 -0.95 7.80
N HIS A 310 5.16 -0.79 6.53
CA HIS A 310 6.31 -1.47 5.92
C HIS A 310 7.34 -0.41 5.52
N PRO A 311 8.26 -0.05 6.44
CA PRO A 311 9.23 1.01 6.19
C PRO A 311 10.26 0.58 5.13
N TYR A 312 10.62 1.51 4.27
CA TYR A 312 11.76 1.45 3.36
C TYR A 312 12.73 2.56 3.72
N MET A 313 13.97 2.19 4.06
CA MET A 313 14.92 3.08 4.72
C MET A 313 16.20 3.23 3.92
N TRP A 314 16.86 4.38 4.05
CA TRP A 314 18.16 4.69 3.44
C TRP A 314 19.35 4.40 4.34
N GLY A 315 19.11 4.05 5.59
CA GLY A 315 20.10 3.63 6.58
C GLY A 315 19.43 2.91 7.75
N ASP A 316 20.22 2.35 8.65
CA ASP A 316 19.70 1.74 9.87
C ASP A 316 18.97 2.79 10.74
N TYR A 317 17.87 2.39 11.37
CA TYR A 317 17.05 3.29 12.18
C TYR A 317 16.61 2.60 13.47
N VAL A 318 16.79 3.29 14.59
CA VAL A 318 16.40 2.79 15.92
C VAL A 318 14.97 3.22 16.20
N ILE A 319 14.12 2.24 16.51
CA ILE A 319 12.74 2.47 16.95
C ILE A 319 12.51 2.09 18.41
N LYS A 320 11.48 2.70 19.03
CA LYS A 320 10.97 2.38 20.37
C LYS A 320 9.46 2.33 20.39
N LYS A 321 8.90 1.41 21.18
CA LYS A 321 7.46 1.35 21.46
C LYS A 321 6.92 2.72 21.89
N GLY A 322 5.82 3.14 21.27
CA GLY A 322 5.09 4.37 21.59
C GLY A 322 5.59 5.65 20.92
N GLU A 323 6.69 5.61 20.17
CA GLU A 323 7.15 6.78 19.41
C GLU A 323 6.30 7.00 18.13
N PRO A 324 6.17 8.25 17.65
CA PRO A 324 5.59 8.58 16.34
C PRO A 324 6.23 7.80 15.18
N PHE A 325 5.44 7.18 14.30
CA PHE A 325 5.98 6.37 13.20
C PHE A 325 5.31 6.59 11.84
N ALA A 326 3.99 6.79 11.82
CA ALA A 326 3.25 6.93 10.57
C ALA A 326 2.16 7.99 10.69
N LEU A 327 1.90 8.69 9.59
CA LEU A 327 0.75 9.58 9.44
C LEU A 327 -0.27 8.94 8.51
N GLY A 328 -1.55 9.22 8.74
CA GLY A 328 -2.64 8.81 7.85
C GLY A 328 -3.62 9.94 7.53
N LEU A 329 -4.25 9.85 6.38
CA LEU A 329 -5.38 10.69 5.95
C LEU A 329 -6.67 9.92 6.18
N ILE A 330 -7.68 10.58 6.76
CA ILE A 330 -9.03 10.01 6.86
C ILE A 330 -9.81 10.44 5.61
N TYR A 331 -10.42 9.46 4.94
CA TYR A 331 -11.42 9.67 3.92
C TYR A 331 -12.81 9.47 4.52
N LEU A 332 -13.74 10.36 4.18
CA LEU A 332 -15.16 10.26 4.53
C LEU A 332 -15.98 10.07 3.26
N PHE A 333 -16.73 8.97 3.19
CA PHE A 333 -17.60 8.64 2.06
C PHE A 333 -19.04 9.10 2.34
N SER A 334 -19.74 9.52 1.29
CA SER A 334 -21.14 9.97 1.36
C SER A 334 -22.13 8.83 1.64
N SER A 335 -21.69 7.59 1.46
CA SER A 335 -22.45 6.36 1.72
C SER A 335 -21.54 5.30 2.31
N ASP A 336 -22.15 4.36 3.04
CA ASP A 336 -21.47 3.14 3.47
C ASP A 336 -21.01 2.33 2.26
N ALA A 337 -19.84 1.70 2.36
CA ALA A 337 -19.44 0.67 1.40
C ALA A 337 -20.47 -0.46 1.40
N ALA A 338 -20.91 -0.89 0.21
CA ALA A 338 -21.91 -1.95 0.08
C ALA A 338 -21.40 -3.26 0.69
N ARG A 339 -20.09 -3.50 0.60
CA ARG A 339 -19.40 -4.56 1.34
C ARG A 339 -18.30 -3.98 2.20
N SER A 340 -18.50 -4.03 3.51
CA SER A 340 -17.45 -3.66 4.46
C SER A 340 -16.36 -4.73 4.54
N TYR A 341 -15.14 -4.32 4.90
CA TYR A 341 -14.06 -5.26 5.19
C TYR A 341 -14.51 -6.31 6.22
N GLY A 342 -14.19 -7.58 5.98
CA GLY A 342 -14.62 -8.69 6.85
C GLY A 342 -16.01 -9.28 6.55
N SER A 343 -16.77 -8.72 5.61
CA SER A 343 -18.05 -9.32 5.14
C SER A 343 -17.84 -10.60 4.33
N ASP A 344 -18.79 -11.53 4.39
CA ASP A 344 -18.75 -12.78 3.62
C ASP A 344 -18.58 -12.49 2.12
N GLY A 345 -17.66 -13.20 1.46
CA GLY A 345 -17.45 -13.11 0.01
C GLY A 345 -16.28 -12.24 -0.48
N LEU A 346 -15.60 -11.44 0.36
CA LEU A 346 -14.38 -10.73 -0.08
C LEU A 346 -13.16 -11.66 -0.24
N ASN A 347 -13.20 -12.86 0.36
CA ASN A 347 -12.12 -13.85 0.35
C ASN A 347 -10.76 -13.22 0.68
N SER A 348 -10.73 -12.38 1.71
CA SER A 348 -9.46 -11.86 2.25
C SER A 348 -8.92 -12.87 3.25
N ASN A 349 -7.64 -13.22 3.14
CA ASN A 349 -6.98 -14.13 4.10
C ASN A 349 -6.98 -13.59 5.54
N HIS A 350 -7.38 -12.34 5.75
CA HIS A 350 -7.39 -11.67 7.05
C HIS A 350 -8.81 -11.41 7.60
N GLN A 351 -9.85 -12.03 7.03
CA GLN A 351 -11.23 -11.87 7.53
C GLN A 351 -11.44 -12.60 8.87
N ASN A 352 -12.19 -11.97 9.78
CA ASN A 352 -12.70 -12.54 11.04
C ASN A 352 -11.65 -13.03 12.04
N THR A 353 -10.39 -12.64 11.88
CA THR A 353 -9.36 -12.99 12.85
C THR A 353 -9.30 -11.91 13.93
N LYS A 354 -9.40 -12.33 15.20
CA LYS A 354 -9.43 -11.46 16.38
C LYS A 354 -8.19 -10.57 16.47
N GLY A 355 -8.16 -9.43 15.78
CA GLY A 355 -7.31 -8.26 16.03
C GLY A 355 -5.78 -8.43 15.96
N ASN A 356 -5.25 -9.65 16.00
CA ASN A 356 -3.89 -9.98 15.62
C ASN A 356 -3.87 -9.86 14.11
N THR A 357 -3.45 -8.70 13.59
CA THR A 357 -3.42 -8.37 12.15
C THR A 357 -2.33 -9.11 11.37
N LEU A 358 -2.21 -10.39 11.68
CA LEU A 358 -1.29 -11.37 11.17
C LEU A 358 -1.90 -12.77 11.37
N SER A 359 -3.14 -12.97 10.95
CA SER A 359 -3.63 -14.33 10.71
C SER A 359 -3.17 -14.81 9.35
N ALA A 360 -2.76 -16.08 9.34
CA ALA A 360 -2.42 -16.90 8.18
C ALA A 360 -3.49 -16.89 7.10
#